data_AF-A0A3N2PH03-F1
#
_entry.id   AF-A0A3N2PH03-F1
#
_cell.length_a   1.000
_cell.length_b   1.000
_cell.length_c   1.000
_cell.angle_alpha   90.00
_cell.angle_beta   90.00
_cell.angle_gamma   90.00
#
_symmetry.space_group_name_H-M   'P 1'
#
loop_
_entity.id
_entity.type
_entity.pdbx_description
1 polymer ?
#
loop_
_entity_poly.entity_id
_entity_poly.type
_entity_poly.pdbx_seq_one_letter_code
_entity_poly.pdbx_strand_id
1 'polypeptide(L)'
;MDALHDLAGRLDDAGETLARLARRLPYAGPPEAALDPTSPGRPGEIGRLLHRQWLTALDDRIRELSAAADRLADTAAALRSAAREYADADDAVRRRLAGEA
;
A
#
# COMPACT_ATOMS: atom_id res chain seq x y z
N MET A 1 -16.84 15.63 -11.74
CA MET A 1 -15.48 15.49 -11.16
C MET A 1 -15.49 14.69 -9.86
N ASP A 2 -16.62 14.61 -9.17
CA ASP A 2 -16.81 13.88 -7.91
C ASP A 2 -16.39 12.41 -8.01
N ALA A 3 -16.75 11.70 -9.09
CA ALA A 3 -16.36 10.30 -9.26
C ALA A 3 -14.83 10.06 -9.28
N LEU A 4 -14.03 11.01 -9.79
CA LEU A 4 -12.56 10.91 -9.76
C LEU A 4 -12.01 11.15 -8.35
N HIS A 5 -12.62 12.08 -7.61
CA HIS A 5 -12.26 12.34 -6.22
C HIS A 5 -12.65 11.18 -5.30
N ASP A 6 -13.84 10.60 -5.51
CA ASP A 6 -14.31 9.41 -4.79
C ASP A 6 -13.39 8.21 -5.04
N LEU A 7 -12.99 7.98 -6.29
CA LEU A 7 -12.05 6.92 -6.61
C LEU A 7 -10.68 7.19 -5.97
N ALA A 8 -10.17 8.42 -6.03
CA ALA A 8 -8.92 8.78 -5.36
C ALA A 8 -8.99 8.53 -3.85
N GLY A 9 -10.10 8.88 -3.19
CA GLY A 9 -10.33 8.60 -1.77
C GLY A 9 -10.30 7.10 -1.46
N ARG A 10 -10.97 6.28 -2.27
CA ARG A 10 -10.96 4.81 -2.11
C ARG A 10 -9.57 4.20 -2.31
N LEU A 11 -8.76 4.76 -3.20
CA LEU A 11 -7.38 4.31 -3.40
C LEU A 11 -6.51 4.67 -2.19
N ASP A 12 -6.70 5.85 -1.59
CA ASP A 12 -6.01 6.22 -0.36
C ASP A 12 -6.42 5.33 0.83
N ASP A 13 -7.71 5.04 0.99
CA ASP A 13 -8.20 4.13 2.05
C ASP A 13 -7.60 2.72 1.90
N ALA A 14 -7.53 2.23 0.66
CA ALA A 14 -6.89 0.96 0.34
C ALA A 14 -5.38 1.00 0.62
N GLY A 15 -4.69 2.06 0.19
CA GLY A 15 -3.26 2.28 0.44
C GLY A 15 -2.94 2.35 1.94
N GLU A 16 -3.74 3.09 2.71
CA GLU A 16 -3.60 3.17 4.16
C GLU A 16 -3.79 1.79 4.81
N THR A 17 -4.77 1.02 4.35
CA THR A 17 -5.00 -0.35 4.82
C THR A 17 -3.78 -1.23 4.57
N LEU A 18 -3.18 -1.18 3.37
CA LEU A 18 -1.97 -1.94 3.05
C LEU A 18 -0.77 -1.49 3.90
N ALA A 19 -0.57 -0.18 4.07
CA ALA A 19 0.49 0.36 4.91
C ALA A 19 0.32 -0.05 6.39
N ARG A 20 -0.93 -0.09 6.88
CA ARG A 20 -1.26 -0.56 8.23
C ARG A 20 -0.98 -2.06 8.39
N LEU A 21 -1.31 -2.86 7.37
CA LEU A 21 -0.98 -4.28 7.36
C LEU A 21 0.53 -4.50 7.37
N ALA A 22 1.29 -3.76 6.56
CA ALA A 22 2.76 -3.83 6.54
C ALA A 22 3.36 -3.56 7.93
N ARG A 23 2.84 -2.57 8.68
CA ARG A 23 3.26 -2.28 10.06
C ARG A 23 2.90 -3.37 11.07
N ARG A 24 1.81 -4.11 10.83
CA ARG A 24 1.30 -5.14 11.76
C ARG A 24 1.87 -6.52 11.49
N LEU A 25 2.27 -6.80 10.25
CA LEU A 25 2.70 -8.11 9.80
C LEU A 25 3.86 -8.71 10.63
N PRO A 26 4.87 -7.93 11.08
CA PRO A 26 5.91 -8.43 12.00
C PRO A 26 5.37 -9.17 13.23
N TYR A 27 4.18 -8.82 13.70
CA TYR A 27 3.56 -9.36 14.91
C TYR A 27 2.56 -10.49 14.62
N ALA A 28 2.36 -10.87 13.36
CA ALA A 28 1.41 -11.92 12.95
C ALA A 28 2.06 -13.32 12.82
N GLY A 29 3.37 -13.43 13.08
CA GLY A 29 4.13 -14.67 12.92
C GLY A 29 3.85 -15.73 13.99
N PRO A 30 4.20 -17.00 13.71
CA PRO A 30 4.13 -18.05 14.72
C PRO A 30 5.03 -17.68 15.91
N PRO A 31 4.62 -18.02 17.15
CA PRO A 31 5.49 -17.83 18.30
C PRO A 31 6.80 -18.57 18.06
N GLU A 32 7.93 -17.99 18.49
CA GLU A 32 9.27 -18.56 18.31
C GLU A 32 9.37 -20.01 18.81
N ALA A 33 8.59 -20.33 19.85
CA ALA A 33 8.44 -21.67 20.40
C ALA A 33 7.88 -22.73 19.42
N ALA A 34 7.13 -22.32 18.38
CA ALA A 34 6.55 -23.24 17.40
C ALA A 34 7.61 -23.83 16.45
N LEU A 35 8.78 -23.20 16.33
CA LEU A 35 9.86 -23.64 15.45
C LEU A 35 11.01 -24.33 16.20
N ASP A 36 10.95 -24.35 17.54
CA ASP A 36 11.94 -24.90 18.47
C ASP A 36 13.41 -24.81 17.97
N PRO A 37 13.92 -23.60 17.69
CA PRO A 37 15.26 -23.40 17.15
C PRO A 37 16.37 -23.77 18.16
N THR A 38 16.00 -24.03 19.42
CA THR A 38 16.90 -24.36 20.54
C THR A 38 17.03 -25.87 20.76
N SER A 39 16.22 -26.71 20.10
CA SER A 39 16.39 -28.17 20.15
C SER A 39 17.79 -28.58 19.67
N PRO A 40 18.47 -29.50 20.37
CA PRO A 40 19.78 -29.98 19.94
C PRO A 40 19.69 -30.77 18.62
N GLY A 41 20.81 -30.79 17.88
CA GLY A 41 20.95 -31.57 16.64
C GLY A 41 20.16 -31.03 15.46
N ARG A 42 19.81 -31.93 14.53
CA ARG A 42 19.11 -31.60 13.27
C ARG A 42 17.78 -30.84 13.45
N PRO A 43 16.93 -31.16 14.44
CA PRO A 43 15.68 -30.41 14.63
C PRO A 43 15.88 -28.91 14.87
N GLY A 44 16.85 -28.50 15.71
CA GLY A 44 17.12 -27.08 15.91
C GLY A 44 17.81 -26.41 14.72
N GLU A 45 18.59 -27.15 13.93
CA GLU A 45 19.11 -26.63 12.66
C GLU A 45 17.98 -26.32 11.67
N ILE A 46 17.01 -27.23 11.55
CA ILE A 46 15.80 -27.04 10.74
C ILE A 46 14.97 -25.88 11.29
N GLY A 47 14.77 -25.80 12.60
CA GLY A 47 14.06 -24.70 13.26
C GLY A 47 14.66 -23.34 12.98
N ARG A 48 16.00 -23.20 13.08
CA ARG A 48 16.72 -21.96 12.73
C ARG A 48 16.63 -21.63 11.25
N LEU A 49 16.70 -22.63 10.36
CA LEU A 49 16.57 -22.40 8.92
C LEU A 49 15.16 -21.93 8.56
N LEU A 50 14.14 -22.58 9.11
CA LEU A 50 12.74 -22.21 8.92
C LEU A 50 12.43 -20.82 9.49
N HIS A 51 12.98 -20.50 10.67
CA HIS A 51 12.83 -19.17 11.26
C HIS A 51 13.45 -18.08 10.37
N ARG A 52 14.66 -18.29 9.83
CA ARG A 52 15.28 -17.35 8.88
C ARG A 52 14.44 -17.19 7.61
N GLN A 53 13.98 -18.30 7.03
CA GLN A 53 13.13 -18.27 5.83
C GLN A 53 11.82 -17.51 6.08
N TRP A 54 11.22 -17.72 7.26
CA TRP A 54 10.02 -17.00 7.68
C TRP A 54 10.28 -15.49 7.77
N LEU A 55 11.36 -15.07 8.44
CA LEU A 55 11.71 -13.65 8.56
C LEU A 55 11.98 -13.01 7.19
N THR A 56 12.67 -13.70 6.28
CA THR A 56 12.89 -13.21 4.92
C THR A 56 11.56 -13.05 4.17
N ALA A 57 10.69 -14.05 4.20
CA ALA A 57 9.39 -13.98 3.54
C ALA A 57 8.50 -12.86 4.12
N LEU A 58 8.60 -12.61 5.42
CA LEU A 58 7.89 -11.55 6.11
C LEU A 58 8.37 -10.16 5.68
N ASP A 59 9.68 -9.96 5.63
CA ASP A 59 10.33 -8.72 5.18
C ASP A 59 9.98 -8.42 3.71
N ASP A 60 10.07 -9.43 2.83
CA ASP A 60 9.66 -9.29 1.43
C ASP A 60 8.17 -8.92 1.30
N ARG A 61 7.30 -9.56 2.09
CA ARG A 61 5.87 -9.22 2.11
C ARG A 61 5.61 -7.81 2.60
N ILE A 62 6.36 -7.33 3.60
CA ILE A 62 6.26 -5.94 4.09
C ILE A 62 6.65 -4.96 2.98
N ARG A 63 7.74 -5.22 2.26
CA ARG A 63 8.16 -4.39 1.12
C ARG A 63 7.11 -4.36 0.01
N GLU A 64 6.54 -5.52 -0.32
CA GLU A 64 5.47 -5.62 -1.32
C GLU A 64 4.24 -4.79 -0.94
N LEU A 65 3.79 -4.90 0.32
CA LEU A 65 2.63 -4.15 0.81
C LEU A 65 2.88 -2.65 0.81
N SER A 66 4.06 -2.21 1.25
CA SER A 66 4.44 -0.79 1.22
C SER A 66 4.51 -0.26 -0.21
N ALA A 67 5.18 -0.97 -1.12
CA ALA A 67 5.27 -0.56 -2.52
C ALA A 67 3.90 -0.53 -3.22
N ALA A 68 2.98 -1.40 -2.84
CA ALA A 68 1.60 -1.36 -3.33
C ALA A 68 0.84 -0.14 -2.77
N ALA A 69 1.01 0.18 -1.48
CA ALA A 69 0.43 1.38 -0.87
C ALA A 69 0.91 2.66 -1.56
N ASP A 70 2.21 2.79 -1.83
CA ASP A 70 2.79 3.94 -2.51
C ASP A 70 2.21 4.11 -3.92
N ARG A 71 2.09 3.03 -4.70
CA ARG A 71 1.47 3.08 -6.03
C ARG A 71 0.01 3.52 -5.99
N LEU A 72 -0.74 3.12 -4.97
CA LEU A 72 -2.13 3.54 -4.81
C LEU A 72 -2.21 5.04 -4.51
N ALA A 73 -1.33 5.56 -3.64
CA ALA A 73 -1.24 6.98 -3.33
C ALA A 73 -0.85 7.81 -4.56
N ASP A 74 0.15 7.36 -5.34
CA ASP A 74 0.54 8.01 -6.60
C ASP A 74 -0.62 8.06 -7.59
N THR A 75 -1.38 6.96 -7.70
CA THR A 75 -2.55 6.90 -8.58
C THR A 75 -3.65 7.85 -8.10
N ALA A 76 -3.92 7.91 -6.79
CA ALA A 76 -4.89 8.83 -6.21
C ALA A 76 -4.50 10.30 -6.47
N ALA A 77 -3.21 10.64 -6.34
CA ALA A 77 -2.68 11.96 -6.66
C ALA A 77 -2.88 12.31 -8.14
N ALA A 78 -2.59 11.37 -9.05
CA ALA A 78 -2.80 11.57 -10.49
C ALA A 78 -4.28 11.80 -10.83
N LEU A 79 -5.21 11.06 -10.20
CA LEU A 79 -6.65 11.25 -10.40
C LEU A 79 -7.12 12.64 -9.95
N ARG A 80 -6.59 13.16 -8.83
CA ARG A 80 -6.88 14.52 -8.36
C ARG A 80 -6.34 15.58 -9.32
N SER A 81 -5.13 15.39 -9.86
CA SER A 81 -4.57 16.31 -10.87
C SER A 81 -5.44 16.35 -12.11
N ALA A 82 -5.79 15.19 -12.66
CA ALA A 82 -6.69 15.09 -13.80
C ALA A 82 -8.04 15.75 -13.48
N ALA A 83 -8.56 15.53 -12.27
CA ALA A 83 -9.83 16.12 -11.88
C ALA A 83 -9.81 17.65 -11.80
N ARG A 84 -8.67 18.23 -11.41
CA ARG A 84 -8.46 19.68 -11.42
C ARG A 84 -8.33 20.22 -12.84
N GLU A 85 -7.53 19.57 -13.67
CA GLU A 85 -7.28 20.00 -15.05
C GLU A 85 -8.56 20.04 -15.90
N TYR A 86 -9.43 19.04 -15.73
CA TYR A 86 -10.74 19.03 -16.38
C TYR A 86 -11.66 20.15 -15.87
N ALA A 87 -11.68 20.42 -14.56
CA ALA A 87 -12.47 21.52 -14.01
C ALA A 87 -11.98 22.89 -14.53
N ASP A 88 -10.67 23.09 -14.56
CA ASP A 88 -10.05 24.30 -15.10
C ASP A 88 -10.38 24.49 -16.59
N ALA A 89 -10.40 23.41 -17.37
CA ALA A 89 -10.79 23.43 -18.78
C ALA A 89 -12.27 23.78 -18.96
N ASP A 90 -13.17 23.17 -18.18
CA ASP A 90 -14.60 23.45 -18.20
C ASP A 90 -14.90 24.92 -17.84
N ASP A 91 -14.20 25.46 -16.84
CA ASP A 91 -14.33 26.85 -16.42
C ASP A 91 -13.81 27.82 -17.49
N ALA A 92 -12.71 27.49 -18.16
CA ALA A 92 -12.18 28.28 -19.28
C ALA A 92 -13.16 28.33 -20.46
N VAL A 93 -13.77 27.19 -20.81
CA VAL A 93 -14.81 27.13 -21.85
C VAL A 93 -16.04 27.93 -21.43
N ARG A 94 -16.48 27.83 -20.17
CA ARG A 94 -17.65 28.57 -19.67
C ARG A 94 -17.44 30.08 -19.76
N ARG A 95 -16.29 30.60 -19.33
CA ARG A 95 -15.95 32.04 -19.44
C ARG A 95 -15.96 32.52 -20.89
N ARG A 96 -15.35 31.74 -21.79
CA ARG A 96 -15.35 32.06 -23.22
C ARG A 96 -16.75 32.12 -23.82
N LEU A 97 -17.64 31.20 -23.43
CA LEU A 97 -19.03 31.20 -23.89
C LEU A 97 -19.85 32.35 -23.29
N ALA A 98 -19.54 32.79 -22.07
CA ALA A 98 -20.15 33.95 -21.44
C ALA A 98 -19.67 35.29 -22.02
N GLY A 99 -18.67 35.28 -22.91
CA GLY A 99 -18.05 36.49 -23.47
C GLY A 99 -17.10 37.19 -22.49
N GLU A 100 -16.75 36.52 -21.39
CA GLU A 100 -15.74 36.95 -20.44
C GLU A 100 -14.38 36.49 -20.98
N ALA A 101 -13.69 37.39 -21.69
CA ALA A 101 -12.35 37.16 -22.22
C ALA A 101 -11.28 37.73 -21.27
#